data_AF-A0A0M4MT41-F1
#
_entry.id   AF-A0A0M4MT41-F1
#
_cell.length_a   1.000
_cell.length_b   1.000
_cell.length_c   1.000
_cell.angle_alpha   90.00
_cell.angle_beta   90.00
_cell.angle_gamma   90.00
#
_symmetry.space_group_name_H-M   'P 1'
#
loop_
_entity.id
_entity.type
_entity.pdbx_description
1 polymer ?
#
loop_
_entity_poly.entity_id
_entity_poly.type
_entity_poly.pdbx_seq_one_letter_code
_entity_poly.pdbx_strand_id
1 'polypeptide(L)' 'VPLCNGSMVWSLNLTSSMYCAALDSLISISNCSVIQRTKRMLSALCPHKPSAK' A
#
# COMPACT_ATOMS: atom_id res chain seq x y z
N VAL A 1 11.33 5.25 -16.82
CA VAL A 1 11.69 4.19 -15.83
C VAL A 1 10.44 3.85 -15.04
N PRO A 2 10.07 2.58 -14.84
CA PRO A 2 8.90 2.21 -14.05
C PRO A 2 9.08 2.60 -12.58
N LEU A 3 7.99 2.98 -11.92
CA LEU A 3 7.99 3.25 -10.48
C LEU A 3 8.38 1.98 -9.70
N CYS A 4 9.12 2.16 -8.60
CA CYS A 4 9.56 1.06 -7.74
C CYS A 4 10.25 -0.10 -8.49
N ASN A 5 11.06 0.21 -9.50
CA ASN A 5 11.76 -0.77 -10.35
C ASN A 5 10.83 -1.80 -11.01
N GLY A 6 9.57 -1.46 -11.24
CA GLY A 6 8.59 -2.37 -11.85
C GLY A 6 8.12 -3.49 -10.92
N SER A 7 8.25 -3.31 -9.60
CA SER A 7 7.73 -4.27 -8.62
C SER A 7 6.23 -4.47 -8.79
N MET A 8 5.77 -5.72 -8.78
CA MET A 8 4.35 -6.07 -8.87
C MET A 8 3.70 -6.09 -7.49
N VAL A 9 2.40 -5.82 -7.45
CA VAL A 9 1.56 -5.83 -6.24
C VAL A 9 0.22 -6.48 -6.54
N TRP A 10 -0.50 -6.90 -5.50
CA TRP A 10 -1.85 -7.41 -5.65
C TRP A 10 -2.80 -6.34 -6.20
N SER A 11 -3.70 -6.75 -7.09
CA SER A 11 -4.81 -5.91 -7.53
C SER A 11 -5.89 -5.84 -6.43
N LEU A 12 -6.59 -4.70 -6.39
CA LEU A 12 -7.56 -4.42 -5.35
C LEU A 12 -8.98 -4.50 -5.90
N ASN A 13 -9.91 -4.96 -5.06
CA ASN A 13 -11.33 -4.72 -5.30
C ASN A 13 -11.71 -3.37 -4.68
N LEU A 14 -12.09 -2.39 -5.51
CA LEU A 14 -12.34 -1.01 -5.09
C LEU A 14 -13.72 -0.88 -4.43
N THR A 15 -13.83 -1.32 -3.18
CA THR A 15 -15.04 -1.24 -2.34
C THR A 15 -14.83 -0.30 -1.14
N SER A 16 -15.81 -0.22 -0.23
CA SER A 16 -15.79 0.72 0.91
C SER A 16 -14.60 0.54 1.89
N SER A 17 -13.84 -0.56 1.86
CA SER A 17 -12.65 -0.79 2.70
C SER A 17 -11.32 -0.70 1.92
N MET A 18 -11.28 0.05 0.83
CA MET A 18 -10.13 0.10 -0.09
C MET A 18 -8.81 0.57 0.53
N TYR A 19 -8.82 1.46 1.53
CA TYR A 19 -7.58 2.06 2.06
C TYR A 19 -6.67 1.04 2.75
N CYS A 20 -7.26 0.11 3.51
CA CYS A 20 -6.52 -0.96 4.18
C CYS A 20 -5.98 -1.96 3.17
N ALA A 21 -6.81 -2.40 2.22
CA ALA A 21 -6.38 -3.32 1.17
C ALA A 21 -5.26 -2.74 0.30
N ALA A 22 -5.34 -1.43 0.00
CA ALA A 22 -4.28 -0.71 -0.71
C ALA A 22 -2.99 -0.64 0.09
N LEU A 23 -3.07 -0.38 1.39
CA LEU A 23 -1.91 -0.38 2.27
C LEU A 23 -1.27 -1.76 2.35
N ASP A 24 -2.05 -2.83 2.54
CA ASP A 24 -1.57 -4.21 2.60
C ASP A 24 -0.87 -4.64 1.31
N SER A 25 -1.41 -4.24 0.15
CA SER A 25 -0.76 -4.55 -1.13
C SER A 25 0.56 -3.83 -1.28
N LEU A 26 0.63 -2.55 -0.88
CA LEU A 26 1.83 -1.73 -0.98
C LEU A 26 2.86 -2.02 0.11
N ILE A 27 2.48 -2.55 1.28
CA ILE A 27 3.41 -2.74 2.40
C ILE A 27 4.52 -3.73 2.06
N SER A 28 4.22 -4.69 1.18
CA SER A 28 5.17 -5.66 0.59
C SER A 28 6.37 -5.02 -0.12
N ILE A 29 6.27 -3.77 -0.58
CA ILE A 29 7.34 -3.06 -1.31
C ILE A 29 8.24 -2.26 -0.36
N SER A 30 9.32 -2.85 0.16
CA SER A 30 10.20 -2.19 1.16
C SER A 30 11.12 -1.10 0.59
N ASN A 31 11.74 -1.32 -0.57
CA ASN A 31 12.79 -0.46 -1.13
C ASN A 31 12.29 0.55 -2.18
N CYS A 32 11.19 1.26 -1.89
CA CYS A 32 10.67 2.31 -2.77
C CYS A 32 10.26 3.56 -1.99
N SER A 33 11.15 4.57 -1.97
CA SER A 33 10.91 5.85 -1.29
C SER A 33 9.77 6.66 -1.92
N VAL A 34 9.53 6.48 -3.22
CA VAL A 34 8.48 7.21 -3.97
C VAL A 34 7.09 6.99 -3.38
N ILE A 35 6.81 5.80 -2.84
CA ILE A 35 5.50 5.45 -2.28
C ILE A 35 5.43 5.55 -0.75
N GLN A 36 6.53 5.92 -0.07
CA GLN A 36 6.57 6.04 1.40
C GLN A 36 5.47 6.98 1.93
N ARG A 37 5.30 8.14 1.30
CA ARG A 37 4.26 9.12 1.70
C ARG A 37 2.85 8.56 1.49
N THR A 38 2.62 7.82 0.41
CA THR A 38 1.36 7.15 0.12
C THR A 38 1.02 6.12 1.19
N LYS A 39 1.97 5.25 1.57
CA LYS A 39 1.74 4.28 2.66
C LYS A 39 1.39 4.96 3.98
N ARG A 40 2.05 6.08 4.30
CA ARG A 40 1.77 6.88 5.51
C ARG A 40 0.35 7.46 5.50
N MET A 41 -0.08 8.01 4.37
CA MET A 41 -1.44 8.54 4.20
C MET A 41 -2.49 7.43 4.30
N LEU A 42 -2.29 6.31 3.61
CA LEU A 42 -3.19 5.15 3.67
C LEU A 42 -3.28 4.59 5.09
N SER A 43 -2.18 4.59 5.85
CA SER A 43 -2.19 4.14 7.26
C SER A 43 -3.01 5.04 8.17
N ALA A 44 -3.18 6.32 7.83
CA ALA A 44 -4.04 7.23 8.59
C ALA A 44 -5.52 7.09 8.19
N LEU A 45 -5.80 6.66 6.95
CA LEU A 45 -7.15 6.44 6.43
C LEU A 45 -7.69 5.03 6.70
N CYS A 46 -6.81 4.08 6.98
CA CYS A 46 -7.17 2.73 7.35
C CYS A 46 -7.41 2.67 8.89
N PRO A 47 -8.65 2.42 9.36
CA PRO A 47 -8.98 2.43 10.78
C PRO A 47 -8.36 1.25 11.56
N HIS A 48 -7.94 0.19 10.86
CA HIS A 48 -7.22 -0.94 11.44
C HIS A 48 -5.71 -0.78 11.18
N LYS A 49 -4.89 -0.81 12.22
CA LYS A 49 -3.44 -0.92 12.06
C LYS A 49 -3.17 -2.24 11.32
N PRO A 50 -2.65 -2.22 10.09
CA PRO A 50 -2.44 -3.47 9.37
C PRO A 50 -1.36 -4.26 10.10
N SER A 51 -1.67 -5.50 10.45
CA SER A 51 -0.69 -6.44 10.97
C SER A 51 0.15 -6.90 9.80
N ALA A 52 1.40 -6.45 9.71
CA ALA A 52 2.37 -7.08 8.82
C ALA A 52 2.43 -8.56 9.22
N LYS A 53 1.95 -9.45 8.36
CA LYS A 53 1.96 -10.90 8.57
C LYS A 53 3.12 -11.51 7.80
#